data_AF-A0A258BNA6-F1
#
_entry.id   AF-A0A258BNA6-F1
#
_cell.length_a   1.000
_cell.length_b   1.000
_cell.length_c   1.000
_cell.angle_alpha   90.00
_cell.angle_beta   90.00
_cell.angle_gamma   90.00
#
_symmetry.space_group_name_H-M   'P 1'
#
loop_
_entity.id
_entity.type
_entity.pdbx_description
1 polymer ?
#
loop_
_entity_poly.entity_id
_entity_poly.type
_entity_poly.pdbx_seq_one_letter_code
_entity_poly.pdbx_strand_id
1 'polypeptide(L)' 'AHLRNMVACTEMGAVIFPPVPAFYARPAGLQDIVDHSCTRVLDHFDIHRNAAGRWQGLSTESAVAEPAPLKIERQA' A
#
# COMPACT_ATOMS: atom_id res chain seq x y z
N ALA A 1 -26.22 -3.38 5.51
CA ALA A 1 -26.25 -1.98 5.97
C ALA A 1 -25.05 -1.18 5.45
N HIS A 2 -23.80 -1.59 5.75
CA HIS A 2 -22.59 -0.79 5.48
C HIS A 2 -22.42 -0.27 4.05
N LEU A 3 -22.56 -1.13 3.01
CA LEU A 3 -22.40 -0.69 1.61
C LEU A 3 -23.39 0.41 1.22
N ARG A 4 -24.67 0.31 1.64
CA ARG A 4 -25.67 1.35 1.35
C ARG A 4 -25.32 2.68 2.00
N ASN A 5 -24.81 2.66 3.23
CA ASN A 5 -24.36 3.87 3.92
C ASN A 5 -23.13 4.49 3.25
N MET A 6 -22.15 3.66 2.85
CA MET A 6 -20.96 4.14 2.15
C MET A 6 -21.31 4.75 0.78
N VAL A 7 -22.27 4.17 0.06
CA VAL A 7 -22.81 4.74 -1.20
C VAL A 7 -23.46 6.09 -0.94
N ALA A 8 -24.41 6.16 0.00
CA ALA A 8 -25.10 7.42 0.31
C ALA A 8 -24.14 8.55 0.72
N CYS A 9 -23.14 8.26 1.55
CA CYS A 9 -22.11 9.25 1.91
C CYS A 9 -21.29 9.69 0.69
N THR A 10 -20.92 8.76 -0.20
CA THR A 10 -20.18 9.08 -1.43
C THR A 10 -20.98 9.99 -2.36
N GLU A 11 -22.28 9.72 -2.52
CA GLU A 11 -23.19 10.56 -3.32
C GLU A 11 -23.35 11.99 -2.75
N MET A 12 -23.15 12.16 -1.44
CA MET A 12 -23.13 13.48 -0.77
C MET A 12 -21.74 14.16 -0.79
N GLY A 13 -20.75 13.56 -1.44
CA GLY A 13 -19.40 14.13 -1.60
C GLY A 13 -18.36 13.66 -0.59
N ALA A 14 -18.68 12.69 0.29
CA ALA A 14 -17.68 12.09 1.16
C ALA A 14 -16.76 11.15 0.38
N VAL A 15 -15.49 11.04 0.80
CA VAL A 15 -14.57 10.00 0.31
C VAL A 15 -14.53 8.87 1.33
N ILE A 16 -14.90 7.66 0.90
CA ILE A 16 -14.78 6.45 1.73
C ILE A 16 -13.39 5.86 1.53
N PHE A 17 -12.54 5.94 2.56
CA PHE A 17 -11.18 5.44 2.55
C PHE A 17 -11.02 4.29 3.54
N PRO A 18 -11.25 3.02 3.14
CA PRO A 18 -11.01 1.89 4.02
C PRO A 18 -9.49 1.74 4.27
N PRO A 19 -9.04 1.53 5.52
CA PRO A 19 -7.61 1.40 5.85
C PRO A 19 -7.08 0.02 5.45
N VAL A 20 -6.92 -0.20 4.14
CA VAL A 20 -6.37 -1.45 3.58
C VAL A 20 -4.85 -1.32 3.41
N PRO A 21 -4.03 -2.22 4.00
CA PRO A 21 -2.57 -2.16 3.90
C PRO A 21 -2.04 -2.29 2.46
N ALA A 22 -1.10 -1.42 2.08
CA ALA A 22 -0.45 -1.43 0.78
C ALA A 22 0.78 -2.36 0.74
N PHE A 23 0.56 -3.68 0.72
CA PHE A 23 1.66 -4.66 0.77
C PHE A 23 2.62 -4.65 -0.44
N TYR A 24 2.24 -4.02 -1.56
CA TYR A 24 3.16 -3.83 -2.69
C TYR A 24 4.39 -3.00 -2.31
N ALA A 25 4.28 -2.14 -1.29
CA ALA A 25 5.38 -1.32 -0.79
C ALA A 25 6.36 -2.11 0.08
N ARG A 26 6.09 -3.40 0.36
CA ARG A 26 6.90 -4.28 1.21
C ARG A 26 7.28 -3.61 2.56
N PRO A 27 6.29 -3.20 3.37
CA PRO A 27 6.55 -2.53 4.64
C PRO A 27 7.39 -3.42 5.58
N ALA A 28 8.34 -2.82 6.30
CA ALA A 28 9.17 -3.50 7.28
C ALA A 28 8.45 -3.68 8.62
N GLY A 29 7.39 -2.92 8.88
CA GLY A 29 6.59 -3.03 10.10
C GLY A 29 5.25 -2.32 10.03
N LEU A 30 4.52 -2.33 11.16
CA LEU A 30 3.20 -1.73 11.27
C LEU A 30 3.22 -0.21 11.03
N GLN A 31 4.27 0.49 11.49
CA GLN A 31 4.39 1.93 11.31
C GLN A 31 4.38 2.31 9.82
N ASP A 32 5.06 1.55 8.96
CA ASP A 32 5.11 1.82 7.53
C ASP A 32 3.72 1.67 6.87
N ILE A 33 2.91 0.73 7.35
CA ILE A 33 1.52 0.54 6.88
C ILE A 33 0.67 1.76 7.24
N VAL A 34 0.77 2.22 8.50
CA VAL A 34 0.03 3.38 9.00
C VAL A 34 0.48 4.64 8.26
N ASP A 35 1.78 4.88 8.14
CA ASP A 35 2.37 6.03 7.46
C ASP A 35 1.95 6.08 5.99
N HIS A 36 1.90 4.92 5.32
CA HIS A 36 1.41 4.84 3.94
C HIS A 36 -0.07 5.26 3.86
N SER A 37 -0.95 4.68 4.68
CA SER A 37 -2.38 5.02 4.68
C SER A 37 -2.61 6.51 5.01
N CYS A 38 -1.93 7.06 6.02
CA CYS A 38 -2.03 8.48 6.37
C CYS A 38 -1.53 9.40 5.25
N THR A 39 -0.42 9.04 4.59
CA THR A 39 0.09 9.81 3.44
C THR A 39 -0.93 9.85 2.30
N ARG A 40 -1.61 8.74 2.01
CA ARG A 40 -2.67 8.69 0.99
C ARG A 40 -3.92 9.49 1.36
N VAL A 41 -4.24 9.60 2.66
CA VAL A 41 -5.31 10.50 3.13
C VAL A 41 -4.91 11.96 2.95
N LEU A 42 -3.68 12.33 3.29
CA LEU A 42 -3.16 13.69 3.13
C LEU A 42 -3.12 14.14 1.66
N ASP A 43 -2.91 13.21 0.73
CA ASP A 43 -2.96 13.48 -0.71
C ASP A 43 -4.32 14.05 -1.17
N HIS A 44 -5.43 13.75 -0.47
CA HIS A 44 -6.75 14.33 -0.79
C HIS A 44 -6.89 15.81 -0.42
N PHE A 45 -5.97 16.35 0.38
CA PHE A 45 -5.94 17.75 0.82
C PHE A 45 -4.78 18.52 0.19
N ASP A 46 -4.15 17.99 -0.86
CA ASP A 46 -2.96 18.55 -1.50
C ASP A 46 -1.76 18.74 -0.55
N ILE A 47 -1.70 17.95 0.53
CA ILE A 47 -0.60 17.94 1.49
C ILE A 47 0.36 16.81 1.14
N HIS A 48 1.46 17.15 0.47
CA HIS A 48 2.43 16.16 0.00
C HIS A 48 3.58 15.98 1.00
N ARG A 49 3.78 14.74 1.47
CA ARG A 49 5.02 14.32 2.14
C ARG A 49 6.01 13.79 1.10
N ASN A 50 7.30 13.90 1.43
CA ASN A 50 8.40 13.52 0.54
C ASN A 50 8.21 12.09 0.00
N ALA A 51 8.29 11.92 -1.32
CA ALA A 51 7.70 10.82 -2.10
C ALA A 51 8.37 9.44 -1.96
N ALA A 52 9.15 9.21 -0.90
CA ALA A 52 9.75 7.91 -0.63
C ALA A 52 8.63 6.87 -0.41
N GLY A 53 8.43 5.97 -1.38
CA GLY A 53 7.42 4.91 -1.30
C GLY A 53 6.16 5.14 -2.15
N ARG A 54 6.06 6.21 -2.94
CA ARG A 54 5.03 6.29 -3.99
C ARG A 54 5.32 5.29 -5.10
N TRP A 55 4.28 4.61 -5.58
CA TRP A 55 4.39 3.68 -6.70
C TRP A 55 4.83 4.42 -7.98
N GLN A 56 5.90 3.94 -8.61
CA GLN A 56 6.45 4.50 -9.86
C GLN A 56 6.25 3.58 -11.08
N GLY A 57 5.52 2.47 -10.92
CA GLY A 57 5.41 1.44 -11.95
C GLY A 57 6.39 0.29 -11.73
N LEU A 58 6.26 -0.75 -12.56
CA LEU A 58 7.20 -1.86 -12.61
C LEU A 58 8.44 -1.40 -13.37
N SER A 59 9.58 -1.27 -12.70
CA SER A 59 10.86 -1.04 -13.36
C SER A 59 11.19 -2.23 -14.25
N THR A 60 11.51 -1.98 -15.53
CA THR A 60 11.91 -3.02 -16.49
C THR A 60 13.13 -3.83 -16.02
N GLU A 61 13.97 -3.27 -15.16
CA GLU A 61 15.17 -3.94 -14.61
C GLU A 61 14.86 -4.99 -13.52
N SER A 62 13.70 -4.95 -12.86
CA SER A 62 13.42 -5.85 -11.72
C SER A 62 12.94 -7.26 -12.10
N ALA A 63 12.82 -7.57 -13.39
CA ALA A 63 12.38 -8.87 -13.88
C ALA A 63 13.47 -9.97 -13.81
N VAL A 64 14.70 -9.64 -13.37
CA VAL A 64 15.86 -10.58 -13.37
C VAL A 64 16.46 -10.77 -11.97
N ALA A 65 15.67 -10.69 -10.91
CA ALA A 65 16.11 -11.21 -9.61
C ALA A 65 15.75 -12.70 -9.54
N GLU A 66 16.70 -13.58 -9.86
CA GLU A 66 16.53 -15.00 -9.56
C GLU A 66 16.21 -15.16 -8.06
N PRO A 67 15.16 -15.93 -7.70
CA PRO A 67 14.90 -16.21 -6.30
C PRO A 67 16.12 -16.94 -5.71
N ALA A 68 16.62 -16.45 -4.58
CA ALA A 68 17.73 -17.09 -3.88
C ALA A 68 17.40 -18.59 -3.66
N PRO A 69 18.34 -19.50 -3.94
CA PRO A 69 18.06 -20.92 -3.87
C PRO A 69 17.60 -21.30 -2.46
N LEU A 70 16.47 -22.02 -2.40
CA LEU A 70 15.93 -22.54 -1.15
C LEU A 70 16.98 -23.49 -0.53
N LYS A 71 17.51 -23.11 0.63
CA LYS A 71 18.41 -23.96 1.41
C LYS A 71 17.60 -25.12 2.01
N ILE A 72 17.49 -26.21 1.27
CA ILE A 72 16.95 -27.47 1.81
C ILE A 72 18.11 -28.19 2.48
N GLU A 73 18.28 -27.99 3.79
CA GLU A 73 19.17 -28.82 4.58
C GLU A 73 18.55 -30.22 4.70
N ARG A 74 19.11 -31.19 3.98
CA ARG A 74 18.79 -32.60 4.20
C ARG A 74 19.53 -33.04 5.47
N GLN A 75 18.80 -33.17 6.57
CA GLN A 75 19.28 -33.91 7.72
C GLN A 75 19.39 -35.38 7.33
N ALA A 76 20.61 -35.91 7.43
CA ALA A 76 20.93 -37.34 7.30
C ALA A 76 20.99 -37.97 8.70
#